data_AF-A0A645IWA8-F1
#
_entry.id   AF-A0A645IWA8-F1
#
_cell.length_a   1.000
_cell.length_b   1.000
_cell.length_c   1.000
_cell.angle_alpha   90.00
_cell.angle_beta   90.00
_cell.angle_gamma   90.00
#
_symmetry.space_group_name_H-M   'P 1'
#
loop_
_entity.id
_entity.type
_entity.pdbx_description
1 polymer ?
#
loop_
_entity_poly.entity_id
_entity_poly.type
_entity_poly.pdbx_seq_one_letter_code
_entity_poly.pdbx_strand_id
1 'polypeptide(L)'
;MSIAINSIVLRVNKLYKTGKMSDFTVYYTMDKNGIHAKSERGDTEFAWKQILLARETNHAIYLIAGENRAVVIPKGQITSDGELNTLRTMLRKYIAAGRARVAK
;
A
#
# COMPACT_ATOMS: atom_id res chain seq x y z
N MET A 1 -0.26 2.15 17.91
CA MET A 1 0.04 0.82 17.32
C MET A 1 0.39 1.10 15.88
N SER A 2 1.67 0.99 15.55
CA SER A 2 2.25 1.41 14.27
C SER A 2 2.83 0.15 13.64
N ILE A 3 2.45 -0.14 12.40
CA ILE A 3 2.91 -1.34 11.68
C ILE A 3 3.95 -0.89 10.67
N ALA A 4 5.14 -1.46 10.66
CA ALA A 4 6.16 -1.21 9.64
C ALA A 4 6.11 -2.35 8.60
N ILE A 5 5.67 -2.05 7.37
CA ILE A 5 5.54 -3.01 6.27
C ILE A 5 6.60 -2.72 5.21
N ASN A 6 7.53 -3.63 4.98
CA ASN A 6 8.48 -3.52 3.86
C ASN A 6 7.72 -3.76 2.54
N SER A 7 7.49 -2.74 1.71
CA SER A 7 6.97 -2.91 0.35
C SER A 7 7.76 -2.14 -0.71
N ILE A 8 7.49 -2.37 -2.00
CA ILE A 8 8.16 -1.67 -3.11
C ILE A 8 7.14 -0.75 -3.77
N VAL A 9 7.37 0.57 -3.82
CA VAL A 9 6.52 1.50 -4.61
C VAL A 9 6.93 1.40 -6.08
N LEU A 10 6.08 0.81 -6.92
CA LEU A 10 6.22 0.90 -8.37
C LEU A 10 5.34 2.02 -8.91
N ARG A 11 5.98 3.03 -9.52
CA ARG A 11 5.35 3.98 -10.42
C ARG A 11 4.57 3.19 -11.49
N VAL A 12 3.25 3.22 -11.41
CA VAL A 12 2.33 2.45 -12.27
C VAL A 12 2.47 2.92 -13.72
N ASN A 13 3.15 2.13 -14.56
CA ASN A 13 2.68 1.71 -15.90
C ASN A 13 3.80 1.21 -16.82
N LYS A 14 5.09 1.53 -16.62
CA LYS A 14 6.14 1.22 -17.62
C LYS A 14 7.16 0.17 -17.18
N LEU A 15 7.52 0.11 -15.90
CA LEU A 15 8.60 -0.76 -15.40
C LEU A 15 8.17 -2.22 -15.14
N TYR A 16 6.87 -2.48 -15.01
CA TYR A 16 6.32 -3.82 -14.80
C TYR A 16 6.50 -4.72 -16.04
N LYS A 17 6.50 -4.13 -17.24
CA LYS A 17 6.62 -4.87 -18.52
C LYS A 17 8.06 -5.28 -18.84
N THR A 18 9.07 -4.68 -18.20
CA THR A 18 10.46 -4.81 -18.65
C THR A 18 11.36 -5.63 -17.73
N GLY A 19 10.84 -6.21 -16.64
CA GLY A 19 11.63 -7.09 -15.76
C GLY A 19 12.85 -6.45 -15.08
N LYS A 20 12.95 -5.10 -15.13
CA LYS A 20 14.08 -4.32 -14.61
C LYS A 20 13.65 -3.53 -13.38
N MET A 21 13.34 -4.22 -12.28
CA MET A 21 13.16 -3.53 -11.00
C MET A 21 14.53 -3.46 -10.32
N SER A 22 15.03 -2.24 -10.09
CA SER A 22 16.11 -2.01 -9.13
C SER A 22 15.64 -2.44 -7.74
N ASP A 23 16.53 -3.06 -6.98
CA ASP A 23 16.41 -3.34 -5.55
C ASP A 23 16.25 -2.04 -4.75
N PHE A 24 15.02 -1.57 -4.53
CA PHE A 24 14.78 -0.50 -3.55
C PHE A 24 13.64 -0.87 -2.62
N THR A 25 13.91 -0.84 -1.33
CA THR A 25 12.95 -1.15 -0.27
C THR A 25 12.21 0.12 0.15
N VAL A 26 10.89 0.04 0.29
CA VAL A 26 10.04 1.12 0.83
C VAL A 26 9.35 0.63 2.10
N TYR A 27 9.58 1.28 3.22
CA TYR A 27 8.94 0.96 4.49
C TYR A 27 7.63 1.74 4.59
N TYR A 28 6.51 1.03 4.72
CA TYR A 28 5.19 1.63 4.87
C TYR A 28 4.75 1.52 6.31
N THR A 29 4.55 2.66 6.93
CA THR A 29 3.94 2.77 8.25
C THR A 29 2.52 3.27 8.10
N MET A 30 1.55 2.57 8.66
CA MET A 30 0.16 3.02 8.66
C MET A 30 -0.30 3.35 10.07
N ASP A 31 -0.99 4.48 10.22
CA ASP A 31 -1.56 4.91 11.49
C ASP A 31 -2.93 5.60 11.29
N LYS A 32 -3.39 6.35 12.30
CA LYS A 32 -4.68 7.07 12.24
C LYS A 32 -4.66 8.28 11.30
N ASN A 33 -3.48 8.82 10.99
CA ASN A 33 -3.30 10.01 10.16
C ASN A 33 -3.19 9.63 8.69
N GLY A 34 -2.58 8.47 8.38
CA GLY A 34 -2.46 8.03 7.01
C GLY A 34 -1.49 6.87 6.81
N ILE A 35 -0.95 6.85 5.60
CA ILE A 35 0.07 5.93 5.13
C ILE A 35 1.36 6.73 4.92
N HIS A 36 2.42 6.34 5.59
CA HIS A 36 3.75 6.93 5.51
C HIS A 36 4.66 5.92 4.80
N ALA A 37 5.10 6.24 3.59
CA ALA A 37 5.99 5.41 2.81
C ALA A 37 7.40 6.02 2.83
N LYS A 38 8.37 5.32 3.38
CA LYS A 38 9.76 5.76 3.52
C LYS A 38 10.66 4.92 2.64
N SER A 39 11.39 5.53 1.73
CA SER A 39 12.32 4.84 0.84
C SER A 39 13.67 5.54 0.82
N GLU A 40 14.71 4.88 0.33
CA GLU A 40 16.00 5.53 0.04
C GLU A 40 15.87 6.72 -0.93
N ARG A 41 14.79 6.76 -1.71
CA ARG A 41 14.49 7.80 -2.70
C ARG A 41 13.63 8.94 -2.14
N GLY A 42 13.28 8.89 -0.86
CA GLY A 42 12.49 9.90 -0.16
C GLY A 42 11.27 9.34 0.54
N ASP A 43 10.66 10.22 1.32
CA ASP A 43 9.49 9.96 2.16
C ASP A 43 8.23 10.51 1.48
N THR A 44 7.16 9.72 1.47
CA THR A 44 5.86 10.08 0.90
C THR A 44 4.76 9.81 1.90
N GLU A 45 3.91 10.80 2.15
CA GLU A 45 2.75 10.65 3.02
C GLU A 45 1.44 10.73 2.23
N PHE A 46 0.51 9.84 2.55
CA PHE A 46 -0.84 9.84 2.04
C PHE A 46 -1.82 9.89 3.20
N ALA A 47 -2.54 11.01 3.32
CA ALA A 47 -3.67 11.06 4.24
C ALA A 47 -4.77 10.10 3.77
N TRP A 48 -5.50 9.47 4.69
CA TRP A 48 -6.57 8.53 4.34
C TRP A 48 -7.60 9.10 3.36
N LYS A 49 -7.93 10.39 3.49
CA LYS A 49 -8.84 11.12 2.58
C LYS A 49 -8.35 11.20 1.13
N GLN A 50 -7.05 11.05 0.89
CA GLN A 50 -6.45 11.05 -0.44
C GLN A 50 -6.54 9.68 -1.11
N ILE A 51 -6.78 8.61 -0.34
CA ILE A 51 -6.95 7.26 -0.86
C ILE A 51 -8.36 7.13 -1.45
N LEU A 52 -8.42 7.06 -2.77
CA LEU A 52 -9.65 6.91 -3.54
C LEU A 52 -10.15 5.47 -3.56
N LEU A 53 -9.24 4.49 -3.58
CA LEU A 53 -9.61 3.08 -3.69
C LEU A 53 -8.52 2.20 -3.07
N ALA A 54 -8.96 1.19 -2.32
CA ALA A 54 -8.14 0.03 -1.99
C ALA A 54 -8.71 -1.23 -2.65
N ARG A 55 -7.87 -1.99 -3.35
CA ARG A 55 -8.25 -3.24 -4.00
C ARG A 55 -7.23 -4.32 -3.67
N GLU A 56 -7.71 -5.43 -3.12
CA GLU A 56 -6.92 -6.62 -2.92
C GLU A 56 -7.06 -7.58 -4.10
N THR A 57 -5.96 -8.22 -4.49
CA THR A 57 -5.90 -9.36 -5.41
C THR A 57 -5.22 -10.54 -4.73
N ASN A 58 -5.08 -11.67 -5.42
CA ASN A 58 -4.37 -12.83 -4.88
C ASN A 58 -2.89 -12.55 -4.57
N HIS A 59 -2.28 -11.55 -5.24
CA HIS A 59 -0.84 -11.31 -5.16
C HIS A 59 -0.47 -9.97 -4.51
N ALA A 60 -1.37 -8.98 -4.48
CA ALA A 60 -1.04 -7.65 -3.98
C ALA A 60 -2.27 -6.89 -3.48
N ILE A 61 -2.02 -5.82 -2.73
CA ILE A 61 -3.00 -4.79 -2.36
C ILE A 61 -2.62 -3.50 -3.08
N TYR A 62 -3.56 -2.94 -3.81
CA TYR A 62 -3.43 -1.69 -4.56
C TYR A 62 -4.16 -0.58 -3.82
N LEU A 63 -3.48 0.54 -3.58
CA LEU A 63 -4.05 1.74 -3.00
C LEU A 63 -3.88 2.88 -4.00
N ILE A 64 -4.99 3.41 -4.51
CA ILE A 64 -5.01 4.50 -5.48
C ILE A 64 -5.21 5.80 -4.72
N ALA A 65 -4.30 6.76 -4.89
CA ALA A 65 -4.31 8.06 -4.24
C ALA A 65 -4.34 9.20 -5.27
N GLY A 66 -5.48 9.88 -5.41
CA GLY A 66 -5.67 10.88 -6.47
C GLY A 66 -5.55 10.30 -7.89
N GLU A 67 -5.26 11.15 -8.88
CA GLU A 67 -5.30 10.76 -10.30
C GLU A 67 -4.05 10.02 -10.79
N ASN A 68 -2.88 10.26 -10.18
CA ASN A 68 -1.59 9.79 -10.72
C ASN A 68 -0.70 9.06 -9.69
N ARG A 69 -1.21 8.74 -8.49
CA ARG A 69 -0.41 8.05 -7.47
C ARG A 69 -1.09 6.75 -7.08
N ALA A 70 -0.29 5.69 -7.05
CA ALA A 70 -0.73 4.41 -6.54
C ALA A 70 0.40 3.77 -5.73
N VAL A 71 -0.01 3.07 -4.69
CA VAL A 71 0.82 2.25 -3.83
C VAL A 71 0.45 0.80 -4.10
N VAL A 72 1.45 -0.04 -4.32
CA VAL A 72 1.26 -1.48 -4.51
C VAL A 72 2.03 -2.18 -3.41
N ILE A 73 1.32 -3.01 -2.66
CA ILE A 73 1.87 -3.79 -1.55
C ILE A 73 1.77 -5.27 -1.97
N PRO A 74 2.85 -5.89 -2.44
CA PRO A 74 2.88 -7.32 -2.73
C PRO A 74 2.63 -8.13 -1.46
N LYS A 75 1.72 -9.11 -1.51
CA LYS A 75 1.42 -9.98 -0.37
C LYS A 75 2.60 -10.85 0.03
N GLY A 76 3.48 -11.20 -0.92
CA GLY A 76 4.69 -11.96 -0.64
C GLY A 76 5.71 -11.21 0.24
N GLN A 77 5.52 -9.91 0.48
CA GLN A 77 6.35 -9.13 1.40
C GLN A 77 5.70 -8.96 2.79
N ILE A 78 4.45 -9.40 2.96
CA ILE A 78 3.76 -9.38 4.25
C ILE A 78 4.13 -10.67 4.96
N THR A 79 4.82 -10.54 6.09
CA THR A 79 5.48 -11.66 6.78
C THR A 79 4.53 -12.51 7.63
N SER A 80 3.31 -12.02 7.87
CA SER A 80 2.32 -12.72 8.72
C SER A 80 0.88 -12.47 8.26
N ASP A 81 0.03 -13.49 8.36
CA ASP A 81 -1.42 -13.37 8.17
C ASP A 81 -2.06 -12.36 9.14
N GLY A 82 -1.48 -12.19 10.33
CA GLY A 82 -1.91 -11.18 11.31
C GLY A 82 -1.67 -9.75 10.82
N GLU A 83 -0.54 -9.49 10.17
CA GLU A 83 -0.25 -8.20 9.53
C GLU A 83 -1.21 -7.93 8.38
N LEU A 84 -1.48 -8.94 7.56
CA LEU A 84 -2.42 -8.84 6.45
C LEU A 84 -3.85 -8.53 6.94
N ASN A 85 -4.30 -9.18 8.01
CA ASN A 85 -5.62 -8.92 8.60
C ASN A 85 -5.71 -7.54 9.26
N THR A 86 -4.63 -7.09 9.88
CA THR A 86 -4.58 -5.75 10.46
C THR A 86 -4.63 -4.68 9.36
N LEU A 87 -3.86 -4.87 8.28
CA LEU A 87 -3.92 -4.02 7.10
C LEU A 87 -5.33 -3.95 6.51
N ARG A 88 -5.98 -5.10 6.28
CA ARG A 88 -7.38 -5.15 5.80
C ARG A 88 -8.33 -4.38 6.72
N THR A 89 -8.17 -4.53 8.03
CA THR A 89 -8.97 -3.83 9.04
C THR A 89 -8.78 -2.32 8.97
N MET A 90 -7.54 -1.84 8.87
CA MET A 90 -7.24 -0.42 8.73
C MET A 90 -7.82 0.17 7.45
N LEU A 91 -7.67 -0.54 6.32
CA LEU A 91 -8.21 -0.11 5.04
C LEU A 91 -9.72 0.04 5.09
N ARG A 92 -10.45 -0.90 5.71
CA ARG A 92 -11.91 -0.77 5.89
C ARG A 92 -12.30 0.35 6.84
N LYS A 93 -11.49 0.60 7.87
CA LYS A 93 -11.79 1.60 8.90
C LYS A 93 -11.66 3.03 8.36
N TYR A 94 -10.62 3.29 7.56
CA TYR A 94 -10.26 4.66 7.19
C TYR A 94 -10.61 5.04 5.75
N ILE A 95 -10.81 4.07 4.86
CA ILE A 95 -11.25 4.34 3.49
C ILE A 95 -12.77 4.29 3.44
N ALA A 96 -13.38 5.21 2.69
CA ALA A 96 -14.82 5.31 2.57
C ALA A 96 -15.47 3.97 2.16
N ALA A 97 -16.64 3.68 2.73
CA ALA A 97 -17.37 2.45 2.48
C ALA A 97 -17.56 2.18 0.97
N GLY A 98 -17.38 0.92 0.55
CA GLY A 98 -17.43 0.51 -0.86
C GLY A 98 -16.16 0.81 -1.68
N ARG A 99 -15.24 1.63 -1.15
CA ARG A 99 -13.94 1.92 -1.77
C ARG A 99 -12.79 1.06 -1.20
N ALA A 100 -13.02 0.33 -0.12
CA ALA A 100 -12.12 -0.72 0.37
C ALA A 100 -12.63 -2.12 -0.04
N ARG A 101 -12.05 -2.67 -1.11
CA ARG A 101 -12.37 -4.01 -1.63
C ARG A 101 -11.28 -5.00 -1.24
N VAL A 102 -11.30 -5.40 0.04
CA VAL A 102 -10.28 -6.26 0.68
C VAL A 102 -10.95 -7.44 1.39
N ALA A 103 -10.33 -8.62 1.37
CA ALA A 103 -10.92 -9.90 1.77
C ALA A 103 -11.25 -9.92 3.27
N LYS A 104 -12.48 -10.31 3.64
CA LYS A 104 -13.05 -10.17 5.01
C LYS A 104 -12.10 -10.65 6.10
#